data_AF-A0A259JWK7-F1
#
_entry.id   AF-A0A259JWK7-F1
#
_cell.length_a   1.000
_cell.length_b   1.000
_cell.length_c   1.000
_cell.angle_alpha   90.00
_cell.angle_beta   90.00
_cell.angle_gamma   90.00
#
_symmetry.space_group_name_H-M   'P 1'
#
loop_
_entity.id
_entity.type
_entity.pdbx_description
1 polymer ?
#
loop_
_entity_poly.entity_id
_entity_poly.type
_entity_poly.pdbx_seq_one_letter_code
_entity_poly.pdbx_strand_id
1 'polypeptide(L)'
;RASLARSDVVNNAAEIVTDFKPDPSGFVRILVRDRGLGAEGAGALVQRVLEIETYRLLALLGLPEAQRLAPQIGKIEARLAQATNEMRQSEGLAANNALLDELVALAAELEAGATASLFRFGASRAYSEIVRLRLAIIREEQVAGFPTWQQFLERRMAPAMRTCLSVEERQSNISAKLARAADLLRTRVDVELEQQNRDLLTSMNERTRLQLRLQRTVEGLSVAAISYYVVSLVHLLAEGLHEGHLDAAVGLELEPGLVTALAVPVAVLAVWSLVRRIRLSHGDHD
;
A
#
# COMPACT_ATOMS: atom_id res chain seq x y z
N ARG A 1 -27.16 11.80 -49.46
CA ARG A 1 -26.19 12.92 -49.60
C ARG A 1 -25.46 13.27 -48.31
N ALA A 2 -26.09 13.22 -47.12
CA ALA A 2 -25.46 13.61 -45.85
C ALA A 2 -24.24 12.75 -45.39
N SER A 3 -23.94 11.63 -46.04
CA SER A 3 -22.79 10.77 -45.73
C SER A 3 -21.65 10.81 -46.74
N LEU A 4 -21.72 11.60 -47.81
CA LEU A 4 -20.66 11.63 -48.83
C LEU A 4 -19.57 12.65 -48.42
N ALA A 5 -18.32 12.21 -48.35
CA ALA A 5 -17.14 13.05 -48.22
C ALA A 5 -16.49 13.23 -49.60
N ARG A 6 -16.14 14.48 -49.93
CA ARG A 6 -15.58 14.85 -51.23
C ARG A 6 -14.57 15.97 -51.05
N SER A 7 -13.38 15.75 -51.58
CA SER A 7 -12.28 16.71 -51.54
C SER A 7 -11.60 16.75 -52.89
N ASP A 8 -11.25 17.96 -53.34
CA ASP A 8 -10.24 18.11 -54.37
C ASP A 8 -8.86 18.02 -53.68
N VAL A 9 -7.88 17.40 -54.33
CA VAL A 9 -6.60 17.04 -53.70
C VAL A 9 -5.43 17.26 -54.64
N VAL A 10 -4.22 17.34 -54.08
CA VAL A 10 -2.99 17.57 -54.86
C VAL A 10 -3.13 18.83 -55.73
N ASN A 11 -3.53 19.95 -55.11
CA ASN A 11 -3.79 21.24 -55.78
C ASN A 11 -4.78 21.12 -56.95
N ASN A 12 -5.95 20.50 -56.72
CA ASN A 12 -7.00 20.24 -57.71
C ASN A 12 -6.65 19.28 -58.86
N ALA A 13 -5.49 18.62 -58.83
CA ALA A 13 -5.09 17.65 -59.86
C ALA A 13 -5.83 16.30 -59.75
N ALA A 14 -6.51 16.05 -58.64
CA ALA A 14 -7.42 14.91 -58.50
C ALA A 14 -8.55 15.21 -57.52
N GLU A 15 -9.50 14.29 -57.46
CA GLU A 15 -10.63 14.33 -56.55
C GLU A 15 -10.81 12.97 -55.88
N ILE A 16 -11.09 13.00 -54.58
CA ILE A 16 -11.37 11.79 -53.79
C ILE A 16 -12.78 11.84 -53.22
N VAL A 17 -13.53 10.75 -53.39
CA VAL A 17 -14.93 10.65 -52.98
C VAL A 17 -15.21 9.30 -52.32
N THR A 18 -15.81 9.32 -51.14
CA THR A 18 -16.32 8.12 -50.47
C THR A 18 -17.38 8.48 -49.45
N ASP A 19 -18.25 7.54 -49.09
CA ASP A 19 -19.17 7.67 -47.97
C ASP A 19 -18.71 6.90 -46.72
N PHE A 20 -17.54 6.25 -46.78
CA PHE A 20 -16.97 5.37 -45.75
C PHE A 20 -17.94 4.28 -45.26
N LYS A 21 -18.95 3.95 -46.07
CA LYS A 21 -19.92 2.91 -45.73
C LYS A 21 -19.41 1.58 -46.29
N PRO A 22 -19.23 0.55 -45.46
CA PRO A 22 -18.94 -0.78 -45.97
C PRO A 22 -20.14 -1.29 -46.77
N ASP A 23 -19.87 -1.92 -47.90
CA ASP A 23 -20.86 -2.67 -48.66
C ASP A 23 -21.17 -4.01 -47.95
N PRO A 24 -22.13 -4.83 -48.44
CA PRO A 24 -22.47 -6.11 -47.82
C PRO A 24 -21.29 -7.09 -47.71
N SER A 25 -20.24 -6.90 -48.50
CA SER A 25 -19.01 -7.71 -48.46
C SER A 25 -17.97 -7.14 -47.49
N GLY A 26 -18.27 -6.03 -46.81
CA GLY A 26 -17.40 -5.39 -45.83
C GLY A 26 -16.40 -4.38 -46.40
N PHE A 27 -16.45 -4.09 -47.71
CA PHE A 27 -15.50 -3.18 -48.36
C PHE A 27 -16.05 -1.77 -48.48
N VAL A 28 -15.20 -0.77 -48.24
CA VAL A 28 -15.51 0.63 -48.51
C VAL A 28 -15.10 0.96 -49.94
N ARG A 29 -16.01 1.60 -50.68
CA ARG A 29 -15.73 2.06 -52.05
C ARG A 29 -15.17 3.47 -52.00
N ILE A 30 -14.06 3.66 -52.69
CA ILE A 30 -13.40 4.95 -52.81
C ILE A 30 -13.22 5.25 -54.29
N LEU A 31 -13.75 6.39 -54.73
CA LEU A 31 -13.50 6.91 -56.06
C LEU A 31 -12.32 7.89 -55.99
N VAL A 32 -11.30 7.62 -56.79
CA VAL A 32 -10.22 8.57 -57.08
C VAL A 32 -10.37 8.98 -58.54
N ARG A 33 -10.71 10.25 -58.77
CA ARG A 33 -10.82 10.81 -60.11
C ARG A 33 -9.57 11.61 -60.42
N ASP A 34 -8.81 11.11 -61.39
CA ASP A 34 -7.66 11.83 -61.95
C ASP A 34 -8.12 13.02 -62.81
N ARG A 35 -7.47 14.18 -62.65
CA ARG A 35 -7.68 15.40 -63.43
C ARG A 35 -6.35 15.97 -63.98
N GLY A 36 -5.28 15.18 -64.02
CA GLY A 36 -3.98 15.61 -64.53
C GLY A 36 -2.79 15.15 -63.69
N LEU A 37 -2.92 14.06 -62.94
CA LEU A 37 -1.83 13.44 -62.20
C LEU A 37 -0.87 12.70 -63.16
N GLY A 38 0.43 12.80 -62.88
CA GLY A 38 1.39 11.84 -63.43
C GLY A 38 1.22 10.46 -62.78
N ALA A 39 1.71 9.40 -63.44
CA ALA A 39 1.57 8.01 -62.97
C ALA A 39 2.08 7.80 -61.53
N GLU A 40 3.23 8.39 -61.17
CA GLU A 40 3.78 8.34 -59.81
C GLU A 40 2.87 9.06 -58.79
N GLY A 41 2.30 10.21 -59.17
CA GLY A 41 1.37 10.97 -58.34
C GLY A 41 0.05 10.22 -58.10
N ALA A 42 -0.46 9.54 -59.13
CA ALA A 42 -1.64 8.68 -59.03
C ALA A 42 -1.36 7.49 -58.09
N GLY A 43 -0.23 6.81 -58.24
CA GLY A 43 0.18 5.73 -57.35
C GLY A 43 0.32 6.17 -55.89
N ALA A 44 1.01 7.29 -55.66
CA ALA A 44 1.18 7.85 -54.31
C ALA A 44 -0.16 8.27 -53.68
N LEU A 45 -1.08 8.85 -54.45
CA LEU A 45 -2.41 9.22 -53.97
C LEU A 45 -3.22 7.98 -53.58
N VAL A 46 -3.27 6.96 -54.44
CA VAL A 46 -3.98 5.70 -54.17
C VAL A 46 -3.41 5.01 -52.94
N GLN A 47 -2.08 4.93 -52.82
CA GLN A 47 -1.43 4.37 -51.63
C GLN A 47 -1.85 5.10 -50.36
N ARG A 48 -1.81 6.44 -50.34
CA ARG A 48 -2.21 7.23 -49.16
C ARG A 48 -3.68 7.04 -48.79
N VAL A 49 -4.54 6.96 -49.79
CA VAL A 49 -5.97 6.67 -49.62
C VAL A 49 -6.18 5.29 -48.98
N LEU A 50 -5.47 4.27 -49.44
CA LEU A 50 -5.53 2.92 -48.86
C LEU A 50 -4.96 2.87 -47.43
N GLU A 51 -3.86 3.59 -47.18
CA GLU A 51 -3.28 3.71 -45.84
C GLU A 51 -4.26 4.40 -44.87
N ILE A 52 -4.94 5.47 -45.29
CA ILE A 52 -5.96 6.14 -44.48
C ILE A 52 -7.06 5.16 -44.10
N GLU A 53 -7.60 4.40 -45.05
CA GLU A 53 -8.68 3.45 -44.77
C GLU A 53 -8.21 2.32 -43.84
N THR A 54 -7.00 1.79 -44.07
CA THR A 54 -6.41 0.73 -43.25
C THR A 54 -6.19 1.21 -41.81
N TYR A 55 -5.51 2.34 -41.63
CA TYR A 55 -5.19 2.87 -40.30
C TYR A 55 -6.42 3.44 -39.58
N ARG A 56 -7.44 3.92 -40.31
CA ARG A 56 -8.73 4.29 -39.72
C ARG A 56 -9.37 3.11 -39.00
N LEU A 57 -9.43 1.94 -39.65
CA LEU A 57 -10.00 0.74 -39.06
C LEU A 57 -9.20 0.27 -37.85
N LEU A 58 -7.86 0.26 -37.97
CA LEU A 58 -6.97 -0.11 -36.87
C LEU A 58 -7.08 0.84 -35.68
N ALA A 59 -7.20 2.15 -35.91
CA ALA A 59 -7.39 3.15 -34.87
C ALA A 59 -8.69 2.93 -34.08
N LEU A 60 -9.74 2.40 -34.73
CA LEU A 60 -11.03 2.14 -34.10
C LEU A 60 -11.06 0.85 -33.27
N LEU A 61 -10.04 -0.01 -33.35
CA LEU A 61 -9.95 -1.25 -32.56
C LEU A 61 -9.75 -1.02 -31.06
N GLY A 62 -9.46 0.22 -30.63
CA GLY A 62 -9.42 0.58 -29.22
C GLY A 62 -10.81 0.76 -28.59
N LEU A 63 -11.81 1.18 -29.36
CA LEU A 63 -13.13 1.49 -28.81
C LEU A 63 -13.82 0.26 -28.17
N PRO A 64 -13.82 -0.94 -28.78
CA PRO A 64 -14.41 -2.12 -28.16
C PRO A 64 -13.74 -2.49 -26.83
N GLU A 65 -12.42 -2.34 -26.73
CA GLU A 65 -11.69 -2.58 -25.46
C GLU A 65 -12.07 -1.55 -24.40
N ALA A 66 -12.17 -0.27 -24.78
CA ALA A 66 -12.61 0.78 -23.86
C ALA A 66 -14.04 0.52 -23.34
N GLN A 67 -14.94 0.09 -24.22
CA GLN A 67 -16.32 -0.27 -23.84
C GLN A 67 -16.37 -1.52 -22.96
N ARG A 68 -15.50 -2.51 -23.20
CA ARG A 68 -15.40 -3.73 -22.39
C ARG A 68 -14.91 -3.42 -20.97
N LEU A 69 -13.94 -2.52 -20.82
CA LEU A 69 -13.34 -2.17 -19.52
C LEU A 69 -14.16 -1.17 -18.71
N ALA A 70 -14.91 -0.28 -19.37
CA ALA A 70 -15.62 0.81 -18.70
C ALA A 70 -16.53 0.37 -17.53
N PRO A 71 -17.32 -0.72 -17.62
CA PRO A 71 -18.14 -1.20 -16.50
C PRO A 71 -17.31 -1.67 -15.31
N GLN A 72 -16.20 -2.38 -15.56
CA GLN A 72 -15.32 -2.90 -14.52
C GLN A 72 -14.63 -1.75 -13.78
N ILE A 73 -14.09 -0.78 -14.53
CA ILE A 73 -13.51 0.44 -13.98
C ILE A 73 -14.51 1.19 -13.11
N GLY A 74 -15.78 1.30 -13.55
CA GLY A 74 -16.83 1.92 -12.76
C GLY A 74 -17.11 1.20 -11.43
N LYS A 75 -17.06 -0.15 -11.40
CA LYS A 75 -17.21 -0.94 -10.16
C LYS A 75 -16.05 -0.70 -9.20
N ILE A 76 -14.81 -0.73 -9.70
CA ILE A 76 -13.61 -0.50 -8.90
C ILE A 76 -13.64 0.91 -8.30
N GLU A 77 -13.99 1.92 -9.10
CA GLU A 77 -14.10 3.31 -8.65
C GLU A 77 -15.15 3.48 -7.55
N ALA A 78 -16.33 2.86 -7.72
CA ALA A 78 -17.38 2.88 -6.70
C ALA A 78 -16.93 2.18 -5.41
N ARG A 79 -16.26 1.02 -5.51
CA ARG A 79 -15.80 0.30 -4.32
C ARG A 79 -14.67 1.02 -3.61
N LEU A 80 -13.73 1.62 -4.34
CA LEU A 80 -12.69 2.49 -3.78
C LEU A 80 -13.31 3.66 -2.98
N ALA A 81 -14.35 4.30 -3.52
CA ALA A 81 -15.03 5.39 -2.81
C ALA A 81 -15.67 4.90 -1.50
N GLN A 82 -16.30 3.72 -1.53
CA GLN A 82 -16.85 3.09 -0.34
C GLN A 82 -15.76 2.71 0.68
N ALA A 83 -14.68 2.06 0.25
CA ALA A 83 -13.56 1.65 1.09
C ALA A 83 -12.89 2.86 1.75
N THR A 84 -12.72 3.96 1.02
CA THR A 84 -12.18 5.22 1.57
C THR A 84 -13.10 5.82 2.64
N ASN A 85 -14.42 5.66 2.51
CA ASN A 85 -15.36 6.08 3.56
C ASN A 85 -15.34 5.14 4.77
N GLU A 86 -15.22 3.83 4.55
CA GLU A 86 -15.05 2.83 5.60
C GLU A 86 -13.76 3.05 6.38
N MET A 87 -12.65 3.40 5.72
CA MET A 87 -11.39 3.77 6.38
C MET A 87 -11.55 4.90 7.41
N ARG A 88 -12.45 5.86 7.17
CA ARG A 88 -12.73 6.95 8.13
C ARG A 88 -13.49 6.50 9.36
N GLN A 89 -14.29 5.43 9.25
CA GLN A 89 -15.16 4.93 10.33
C GLN A 89 -14.59 3.70 11.03
N SER A 90 -13.66 3.00 10.37
CA SER A 90 -13.03 1.79 10.87
C SER A 90 -12.17 2.09 12.10
N GLU A 91 -12.33 1.25 13.12
CA GLU A 91 -11.51 1.20 14.32
C GLU A 91 -11.05 -0.24 14.55
N GLY A 92 -9.81 -0.40 14.98
CA GLY A 92 -9.23 -1.71 15.24
C GLY A 92 -8.44 -2.29 14.07
N LEU A 93 -7.35 -2.95 14.42
CA LEU A 93 -6.43 -3.66 13.53
C LEU A 93 -7.09 -4.64 12.57
N ALA A 94 -8.06 -5.45 13.02
CA ALA A 94 -8.70 -6.45 12.15
C ALA A 94 -9.49 -5.82 11.00
N ALA A 95 -10.26 -4.76 11.28
CA ALA A 95 -11.03 -4.04 10.28
C ALA A 95 -10.12 -3.28 9.29
N ASN A 96 -9.04 -2.67 9.80
CA ASN A 96 -8.05 -1.98 8.96
C ASN A 96 -7.29 -2.95 8.05
N ASN A 97 -6.91 -4.14 8.52
CA ASN A 97 -6.28 -5.15 7.68
C ASN A 97 -7.22 -5.67 6.58
N ALA A 98 -8.49 -5.94 6.90
CA ALA A 98 -9.46 -6.38 5.91
C ALA A 98 -9.68 -5.34 4.79
N LEU A 99 -9.75 -4.05 5.15
CA LEU A 99 -9.82 -2.96 4.17
C LEU A 99 -8.55 -2.86 3.32
N LEU A 100 -7.38 -3.13 3.90
CA LEU A 100 -6.11 -3.11 3.17
C LEU A 100 -6.06 -4.22 2.12
N ASP A 101 -6.44 -5.45 2.51
CA ASP A 101 -6.50 -6.59 1.60
C ASP A 101 -7.45 -6.32 0.42
N GLU A 102 -8.57 -5.67 0.69
CA GLU A 102 -9.51 -5.28 -0.34
C GLU A 102 -8.96 -4.21 -1.30
N LEU A 103 -8.29 -3.17 -0.78
CA LEU A 103 -7.66 -2.16 -1.62
C LEU A 103 -6.58 -2.78 -2.53
N VAL A 104 -5.82 -3.74 -2.00
CA VAL A 104 -4.81 -4.49 -2.78
C VAL A 104 -5.48 -5.35 -3.85
N ALA A 105 -6.60 -6.01 -3.52
CA ALA A 105 -7.36 -6.81 -4.50
C ALA A 105 -7.93 -5.95 -5.64
N LEU A 106 -8.50 -4.78 -5.31
CA LEU A 106 -8.98 -3.81 -6.29
C LEU A 106 -7.86 -3.28 -7.20
N ALA A 107 -6.67 -3.05 -6.63
CA ALA A 107 -5.50 -2.64 -7.41
C ALA A 107 -5.05 -3.75 -8.38
N ALA A 108 -4.99 -5.00 -7.91
CA ALA A 108 -4.65 -6.14 -8.76
C ALA A 108 -5.65 -6.33 -9.90
N GLU A 109 -6.95 -6.19 -9.63
CA GLU A 109 -8.00 -6.29 -10.65
C GLU A 109 -7.87 -5.17 -11.70
N LEU A 110 -7.61 -3.93 -11.27
CA LEU A 110 -7.39 -2.80 -12.17
C LEU A 110 -6.16 -3.01 -13.08
N GLU A 111 -5.04 -3.44 -12.51
CA GLU A 111 -3.78 -3.65 -13.25
C GLU A 111 -3.87 -4.78 -14.28
N ALA A 112 -4.63 -5.84 -13.98
CA ALA A 112 -4.91 -6.92 -14.93
C ALA A 112 -5.68 -6.42 -16.16
N GLY A 113 -6.64 -5.52 -15.97
CA GLY A 113 -7.38 -4.87 -17.06
C GLY A 113 -6.54 -3.86 -17.84
N ALA A 114 -5.69 -3.09 -17.14
CA ALA A 114 -4.83 -2.07 -17.72
C ALA A 114 -3.76 -2.68 -18.63
N THR A 115 -3.07 -3.72 -18.17
CA THR A 115 -1.99 -4.38 -18.93
C THR A 115 -2.48 -4.92 -20.28
N ALA A 116 -3.68 -5.51 -20.30
CA ALA A 116 -4.27 -6.05 -21.53
C ALA A 116 -4.66 -4.97 -22.56
N SER A 117 -4.95 -3.74 -22.11
CA SER A 117 -5.49 -2.67 -22.96
C SER A 117 -4.48 -1.58 -23.34
N LEU A 118 -3.40 -1.43 -22.57
CA LEU A 118 -2.39 -0.38 -22.77
C LEU A 118 -1.80 -0.41 -24.19
N PHE A 119 -1.41 -1.59 -24.68
CA PHE A 119 -0.90 -1.74 -26.05
C PHE A 119 -1.93 -1.31 -27.09
N ARG A 120 -3.21 -1.68 -26.90
CA ARG A 120 -4.27 -1.38 -27.86
C ARG A 120 -4.61 0.10 -27.89
N PHE A 121 -4.67 0.78 -26.75
CA PHE A 121 -4.92 2.23 -26.71
C PHE A 121 -3.75 3.02 -27.28
N GLY A 122 -2.52 2.63 -26.95
CA GLY A 122 -1.30 3.20 -27.54
C GLY A 122 -1.28 3.05 -29.06
N ALA A 123 -1.58 1.85 -29.57
CA ALA A 123 -1.68 1.58 -31.01
C ALA A 123 -2.80 2.40 -31.66
N SER A 124 -3.98 2.49 -31.04
CA SER A 124 -5.11 3.28 -31.56
C SER A 124 -4.73 4.75 -31.73
N ARG A 125 -4.02 5.32 -30.75
CA ARG A 125 -3.50 6.70 -30.79
C ARG A 125 -2.44 6.89 -31.89
N ALA A 126 -1.51 5.94 -32.02
CA ALA A 126 -0.50 6.00 -33.09
C ALA A 126 -1.16 5.94 -34.49
N TYR A 127 -2.14 5.05 -34.68
CA TYR A 127 -2.86 4.93 -35.94
C TYR A 127 -3.73 6.15 -36.25
N SER A 128 -4.37 6.77 -35.26
CA SER A 128 -5.10 8.02 -35.48
C SER A 128 -4.19 9.15 -35.93
N GLU A 129 -2.98 9.24 -35.37
CA GLU A 129 -1.99 10.23 -35.82
C GLU A 129 -1.48 9.93 -37.23
N ILE A 130 -1.28 8.66 -37.60
CA ILE A 130 -0.92 8.31 -38.98
C ILE A 130 -2.02 8.77 -39.96
N VAL A 131 -3.30 8.52 -39.65
CA VAL A 131 -4.43 8.99 -40.46
C VAL A 131 -4.38 10.52 -40.61
N ARG A 132 -4.16 11.25 -39.52
CA ARG A 132 -4.04 12.72 -39.52
C ARG A 132 -2.89 13.20 -40.41
N LEU A 133 -1.71 12.57 -40.30
CA LEU A 133 -0.54 12.90 -41.11
C LEU A 133 -0.79 12.64 -42.60
N ARG A 134 -1.46 11.53 -42.95
CA ARG A 134 -1.79 11.22 -44.35
C ARG A 134 -2.79 12.20 -44.94
N LEU A 135 -3.84 12.55 -44.19
CA LEU A 135 -4.80 13.57 -44.62
C LEU A 135 -4.12 14.92 -44.85
N ALA A 136 -3.21 15.34 -43.97
CA ALA A 136 -2.47 16.58 -44.12
C ALA A 136 -1.59 16.62 -45.38
N ILE A 137 -0.97 15.49 -45.74
CA ILE A 137 -0.11 15.38 -46.93
C ILE A 137 -0.92 15.43 -48.24
N ILE A 138 -2.15 14.91 -48.23
CA ILE A 138 -3.02 14.90 -49.42
C ILE A 138 -3.44 16.33 -49.84
N ARG A 139 -3.39 17.30 -48.90
CA ARG A 139 -3.76 18.70 -49.11
C ARG A 139 -5.17 18.83 -49.67
N GLU A 140 -6.14 18.49 -48.85
CA GLU A 140 -7.54 18.57 -49.21
C GLU A 140 -8.00 20.03 -49.38
N GLU A 141 -8.66 20.29 -50.50
CA GLU A 141 -9.41 21.51 -50.77
C GLU A 141 -10.91 21.20 -50.71
N GLN A 142 -11.68 22.12 -50.13
CA GLN A 142 -13.10 21.92 -49.88
C GLN A 142 -13.91 22.05 -51.18
N VAL A 143 -14.72 21.04 -51.47
CA VAL A 143 -15.72 21.12 -52.54
C VAL A 143 -17.05 21.62 -51.97
N ALA A 144 -17.61 22.68 -52.57
CA ALA A 144 -18.84 23.29 -52.11
C ALA A 144 -19.98 22.26 -51.93
N GLY A 145 -20.62 22.28 -50.75
CA GLY A 145 -21.72 21.38 -50.41
C GLY A 145 -21.31 20.01 -49.86
N PHE A 146 -20.02 19.72 -49.72
CA PHE A 146 -19.52 18.45 -49.15
C PHE A 146 -18.45 18.69 -48.08
N PRO A 147 -18.38 17.84 -47.04
CA PRO A 147 -17.27 17.84 -46.09
C PRO A 147 -16.02 17.24 -46.74
N THR A 148 -14.84 17.74 -46.35
CA THR A 148 -13.58 17.06 -46.66
C THR A 148 -13.48 15.74 -45.90
N TRP A 149 -12.54 14.87 -46.28
CA TRP A 149 -12.35 13.62 -45.54
C TRP A 149 -11.84 13.88 -44.13
N GLN A 150 -10.96 14.86 -43.94
CA GLN A 150 -10.50 15.27 -42.61
C GLN A 150 -11.68 15.65 -41.71
N GLN A 151 -12.56 16.55 -42.16
CA GLN A 151 -13.75 16.94 -41.39
C GLN A 151 -14.68 15.75 -41.12
N PHE A 152 -14.87 14.89 -42.12
CA PHE A 152 -15.75 13.74 -42.03
C PHE A 152 -15.25 12.69 -41.03
N LEU A 153 -13.95 12.38 -41.08
CA LEU A 153 -13.28 11.40 -40.24
C LEU A 153 -13.07 11.92 -38.83
N GLU A 154 -12.66 13.17 -38.66
CA GLU A 154 -12.51 13.79 -37.34
C GLU A 154 -13.81 13.71 -36.54
N ARG A 155 -14.96 14.06 -37.15
CA ARG A 155 -16.27 13.97 -36.50
C ARG A 155 -16.65 12.54 -36.06
N ARG A 156 -16.18 11.51 -36.76
CA ARG A 156 -16.57 10.11 -36.52
C ARG A 156 -15.55 9.31 -35.70
N MET A 157 -14.27 9.64 -35.82
CA MET A 157 -13.19 8.96 -35.11
C MET A 157 -12.88 9.61 -33.77
N ALA A 158 -12.98 10.94 -33.67
CA ALA A 158 -12.61 11.65 -32.44
C ALA A 158 -13.39 11.17 -31.19
N PRO A 159 -14.71 10.85 -31.25
CA PRO A 159 -15.41 10.29 -30.10
C PRO A 159 -14.83 8.96 -29.62
N ALA A 160 -14.45 8.07 -30.54
CA ALA A 160 -13.82 6.80 -30.21
C ALA A 160 -12.46 7.02 -29.54
N MET A 161 -11.63 7.89 -30.12
CA MET A 161 -10.32 8.23 -29.56
C MET A 161 -10.42 8.85 -28.16
N ARG A 162 -11.36 9.79 -27.96
CA ARG A 162 -11.64 10.38 -26.64
C ARG A 162 -12.09 9.34 -25.61
N THR A 163 -12.85 8.33 -26.04
CA THR A 163 -13.28 7.25 -25.16
C THR A 163 -12.08 6.41 -24.70
N CYS A 164 -11.19 6.03 -25.61
CA CYS A 164 -9.95 5.32 -25.27
C CYS A 164 -9.09 6.12 -24.28
N LEU A 165 -8.87 7.41 -24.57
CA LEU A 165 -8.07 8.30 -23.71
C LEU A 165 -8.72 8.47 -22.32
N SER A 166 -10.04 8.68 -22.26
CA SER A 166 -10.75 8.80 -20.98
C SER A 166 -10.65 7.54 -20.14
N VAL A 167 -10.70 6.35 -20.75
CA VAL A 167 -10.54 5.08 -20.05
C VAL A 167 -9.09 4.90 -19.56
N GLU A 168 -8.09 5.27 -20.36
CA GLU A 168 -6.67 5.25 -19.97
C GLU A 168 -6.41 6.18 -18.77
N GLU A 169 -6.89 7.43 -18.83
CA GLU A 169 -6.76 8.42 -17.75
C GLU A 169 -7.50 7.98 -16.48
N ARG A 170 -8.72 7.42 -16.61
CA ARG A 170 -9.47 6.91 -15.45
C ARG A 170 -8.72 5.78 -14.75
N GLN A 171 -8.15 4.82 -15.50
CA GLN A 171 -7.36 3.74 -14.92
C GLN A 171 -6.16 4.29 -14.16
N SER A 172 -5.38 5.19 -14.77
CA SER A 172 -4.22 5.82 -14.11
C SER A 172 -4.62 6.56 -12.82
N ASN A 173 -5.70 7.34 -12.87
CA ASN A 173 -6.21 8.07 -11.71
C ASN A 173 -6.67 7.15 -10.58
N ILE A 174 -7.36 6.04 -10.89
CA ILE A 174 -7.81 5.07 -9.89
C ILE A 174 -6.63 4.32 -9.30
N SER A 175 -5.66 3.88 -10.11
CA SER A 175 -4.43 3.21 -9.65
C SER A 175 -3.69 4.10 -8.64
N ALA A 176 -3.50 5.38 -8.97
CA ALA A 176 -2.87 6.34 -8.06
C ALA A 176 -3.68 6.58 -6.77
N LYS A 177 -5.02 6.56 -6.82
CA LYS A 177 -5.86 6.70 -5.62
C LYS A 177 -5.83 5.43 -4.74
N LEU A 178 -5.86 4.24 -5.34
CA LEU A 178 -5.74 2.97 -4.63
C LEU A 178 -4.40 2.87 -3.90
N ALA A 179 -3.29 3.19 -4.59
CA ALA A 179 -1.96 3.20 -3.98
C ALA A 179 -1.92 4.12 -2.75
N ARG A 180 -2.38 5.37 -2.89
CA ARG A 180 -2.45 6.31 -1.76
C ARG A 180 -3.32 5.83 -0.61
N ALA A 181 -4.49 5.25 -0.91
CA ALA A 181 -5.39 4.73 0.13
C ALA A 181 -4.75 3.56 0.88
N ALA A 182 -4.11 2.62 0.16
CA ALA A 182 -3.40 1.49 0.74
C ALA A 182 -2.22 1.94 1.60
N ASP A 183 -1.43 2.91 1.15
CA ASP A 183 -0.27 3.45 1.90
C ASP A 183 -0.70 4.13 3.21
N LEU A 184 -1.78 4.92 3.16
CA LEU A 184 -2.34 5.56 4.36
C LEU A 184 -2.86 4.52 5.36
N LEU A 185 -3.53 3.47 4.87
CA LEU A 185 -4.06 2.41 5.71
C LEU A 185 -2.96 1.56 6.33
N ARG A 186 -1.92 1.22 5.55
CA ARG A 186 -0.71 0.54 6.05
C ARG A 186 -0.06 1.37 7.16
N THR A 187 0.14 2.66 6.94
CA THR A 187 0.73 3.55 7.95
C THR A 187 -0.13 3.58 9.23
N ARG A 188 -1.46 3.60 9.10
CA ARG A 188 -2.37 3.55 10.26
C ARG A 188 -2.25 2.22 11.02
N VAL A 189 -2.18 1.10 10.31
CA VAL A 189 -1.99 -0.24 10.90
C VAL A 189 -0.66 -0.32 11.65
N ASP A 190 0.42 0.18 11.04
CA ASP A 190 1.76 0.18 11.64
C ASP A 190 1.78 1.00 12.95
N VAL A 191 1.18 2.20 12.95
CA VAL A 191 1.07 3.04 14.15
C VAL A 191 0.23 2.37 15.24
N GLU A 192 -0.87 1.71 14.90
CA GLU A 192 -1.72 1.01 15.87
C GLU A 192 -1.00 -0.19 16.50
N LEU A 193 -0.22 -0.94 15.71
CA LEU A 193 0.65 -2.02 16.21
C LEU A 193 1.75 -1.49 17.14
N GLU A 194 2.39 -0.39 16.78
CA GLU A 194 3.41 0.26 17.63
C GLU A 194 2.81 0.73 18.96
N GLN A 195 1.60 1.30 18.94
CA GLN A 195 0.88 1.68 20.15
C GLN A 195 0.56 0.46 21.03
N GLN A 196 0.03 -0.62 20.46
CA GLN A 196 -0.23 -1.85 21.21
C GLN A 196 1.04 -2.44 21.84
N ASN A 197 2.15 -2.46 21.08
CA ASN A 197 3.43 -2.95 21.60
C ASN A 197 3.94 -2.07 22.75
N ARG A 198 3.83 -0.74 22.62
CA ARG A 198 4.21 0.20 23.69
C ARG A 198 3.38 -0.01 24.96
N ASP A 199 2.07 -0.17 24.83
CA ASP A 199 1.17 -0.37 25.95
C ASP A 199 1.46 -1.72 26.64
N LEU A 200 1.72 -2.77 25.86
CA LEU A 200 2.13 -4.07 26.37
C LEU A 200 3.44 -3.99 27.16
N LEU A 201 4.47 -3.36 26.61
CA LEU A 201 5.75 -3.15 27.31
C LEU A 201 5.59 -2.31 28.58
N THR A 202 4.72 -1.30 28.56
CA THR A 202 4.42 -0.48 29.74
C THR A 202 3.77 -1.32 30.84
N SER A 203 2.76 -2.13 30.49
CA SER A 203 2.10 -3.04 31.44
C SER A 203 3.06 -4.08 32.01
N MET A 204 4.00 -4.58 31.20
CA MET A 204 5.04 -5.51 31.64
C MET A 204 5.98 -4.84 32.65
N ASN A 205 6.46 -3.63 32.36
CA ASN A 205 7.31 -2.87 33.28
C ASN A 205 6.63 -2.58 34.62
N GLU A 206 5.34 -2.26 34.61
CA GLU A 206 4.56 -2.08 35.84
C GLU A 206 4.46 -3.37 36.67
N ARG A 207 4.16 -4.50 36.01
CA ARG A 207 4.12 -5.82 36.65
C ARG A 207 5.48 -6.20 37.23
N THR A 208 6.57 -6.00 36.49
CA THR A 208 7.94 -6.26 36.98
C THR A 208 8.27 -5.38 38.18
N ARG A 209 7.91 -4.09 38.17
CA ARG A 209 8.10 -3.20 39.33
C ARG A 209 7.32 -3.66 40.55
N LEU A 210 6.08 -4.14 40.38
CA LEU A 210 5.28 -4.71 41.45
C LEU A 210 5.92 -5.99 42.01
N GLN A 211 6.38 -6.89 41.13
CA GLN A 211 7.10 -8.11 41.52
C GLN A 211 8.36 -7.79 42.33
N LEU A 212 9.16 -6.80 41.89
CA LEU A 212 10.34 -6.34 42.61
C LEU A 212 9.97 -5.75 43.99
N ARG A 213 8.87 -5.01 44.10
CA ARG A 213 8.41 -4.49 45.40
C ARG A 213 8.00 -5.62 46.34
N LEU A 214 7.23 -6.60 45.86
CA LEU A 214 6.81 -7.76 46.65
C LEU A 214 8.02 -8.59 47.10
N GLN A 215 8.97 -8.84 46.21
CA GLN A 215 10.22 -9.53 46.53
C GLN A 215 10.99 -8.77 47.63
N ARG A 216 11.12 -7.44 47.51
CA ARG A 216 11.76 -6.62 48.55
C ARG A 216 11.04 -6.69 49.89
N THR A 217 9.70 -6.79 49.90
CA THR A 217 8.95 -6.96 51.16
C THR A 217 9.17 -8.34 51.79
N VAL A 218 9.24 -9.40 50.99
CA VAL A 218 9.54 -10.76 51.48
C VAL A 218 10.97 -10.86 51.99
N GLU A 219 11.92 -10.22 51.31
CA GLU A 219 13.31 -10.11 51.79
C GLU A 219 13.40 -9.34 53.11
N GLY A 220 12.59 -8.30 53.33
CA GLY A 220 12.55 -7.60 54.61
C GLY A 220 12.06 -8.50 55.76
N LEU A 221 11.08 -9.37 55.48
CA LEU A 221 10.57 -10.34 56.45
C LEU A 221 11.57 -11.46 56.72
N SER A 222 12.35 -11.89 55.72
CA SER A 222 13.36 -12.94 55.90
C SER A 222 14.49 -12.51 56.83
N VAL A 223 14.87 -11.23 56.86
CA VAL A 223 15.82 -10.68 57.84
C VAL A 223 15.33 -10.93 59.26
N ALA A 224 14.06 -10.66 59.56
CA ALA A 224 13.50 -10.88 60.89
C ALA A 224 13.49 -12.38 61.26
N ALA A 225 13.07 -13.25 60.33
CA ALA A 225 13.04 -14.70 60.57
C ALA A 225 14.46 -15.27 60.79
N ILE A 226 15.42 -14.91 59.94
CA ILE A 226 16.81 -15.37 60.05
C ILE A 226 17.45 -14.86 61.34
N SER A 227 17.25 -13.57 61.69
CA SER A 227 17.78 -13.01 62.93
C SER A 227 17.25 -13.74 64.17
N TYR A 228 15.97 -14.10 64.19
CA TYR A 228 15.40 -14.91 65.28
C TYR A 228 16.10 -16.28 65.39
N TYR A 229 16.22 -17.02 64.29
CA TYR A 229 16.90 -18.31 64.28
C TYR A 229 18.36 -18.22 64.75
N VAL A 230 19.10 -17.20 64.31
CA VAL A 230 20.49 -16.99 64.73
C VAL A 230 20.57 -16.73 66.24
N VAL A 231 19.71 -15.86 66.78
CA VAL A 231 19.65 -15.59 68.23
C VAL A 231 19.30 -16.85 69.01
N SER A 232 18.31 -17.63 68.57
CA SER A 232 17.94 -18.90 69.22
C SER A 232 19.09 -19.90 69.21
N LEU A 233 19.88 -19.96 68.13
CA LEU A 233 21.04 -20.85 68.02
C LEU A 233 22.16 -20.42 68.98
N VAL A 234 22.43 -19.12 69.08
CA VAL A 234 23.41 -18.56 70.03
C VAL A 234 22.98 -18.80 71.47
N HIS A 235 21.69 -18.65 71.78
CA HIS A 235 21.14 -18.93 73.09
C HIS A 235 21.34 -20.40 73.49
N LEU A 236 20.98 -21.33 72.59
CA LEU A 236 21.14 -22.77 72.83
C LEU A 236 22.61 -23.18 73.00
N LEU A 237 23.53 -22.56 72.25
CA LEU A 237 24.97 -22.77 72.42
C LEU A 237 25.46 -22.23 73.77
N ALA A 238 25.01 -21.06 74.20
CA ALA A 238 25.37 -20.47 75.49
C ALA A 238 24.84 -21.32 76.65
N GLU A 239 23.59 -21.79 76.57
CA GLU A 239 22.98 -22.68 77.57
C GLU A 239 23.69 -24.04 77.61
N GLY A 240 24.03 -24.63 76.46
CA GLY A 240 24.79 -25.89 76.40
C GLY A 240 26.23 -25.81 76.90
N LEU A 241 26.90 -24.67 76.74
CA LEU A 241 28.24 -24.42 77.31
C LEU A 241 28.18 -24.25 78.84
N HIS A 242 27.12 -23.59 79.32
CA HIS A 242 26.85 -23.39 80.74
C HIS A 242 26.50 -24.71 81.45
N GLU A 243 25.56 -25.48 80.90
CA GLU A 243 25.20 -26.81 81.43
C GLU A 243 26.36 -27.81 81.31
N GLY A 244 27.18 -27.69 80.26
CA GLY A 244 28.36 -28.53 80.03
C GLY A 244 29.56 -28.26 80.94
N HIS A 245 29.50 -27.25 81.83
CA HIS A 245 30.57 -26.85 82.76
C HIS A 245 31.90 -26.44 82.07
N LEU A 246 31.86 -26.10 80.78
CA LEU A 246 33.03 -25.66 80.02
C LEU A 246 33.40 -24.20 80.32
N ASP A 247 32.46 -23.42 80.85
CA ASP A 247 32.66 -22.01 81.25
C ASP A 247 33.71 -21.86 82.36
N ALA A 248 33.81 -22.86 83.26
CA ALA A 248 34.80 -22.91 84.33
C ALA A 248 36.23 -23.15 83.82
N ALA A 249 36.42 -23.67 82.60
CA ALA A 249 37.73 -23.89 82.00
C ALA A 249 38.30 -22.64 81.29
N VAL A 250 37.45 -21.63 81.00
CA VAL A 250 37.83 -20.41 80.27
C VAL A 250 37.80 -19.15 81.15
N GLY A 251 37.26 -19.24 82.38
CA GLY A 251 37.36 -18.17 83.39
C GLY A 251 36.39 -17.01 83.20
N LEU A 252 35.32 -17.21 82.44
CA LEU A 252 34.24 -16.23 82.24
C LEU A 252 32.94 -16.84 82.76
N GLU A 253 32.42 -16.31 83.86
CA GLU A 253 31.06 -16.62 84.34
C GLU A 253 30.06 -15.95 83.39
N LEU A 254 29.77 -16.63 82.28
CA LEU A 254 28.85 -16.14 81.27
C LEU A 254 27.42 -16.44 81.71
N GLU A 255 26.76 -15.46 82.31
CA GLU A 255 25.33 -15.53 82.56
C GLU A 255 24.59 -15.61 81.20
N PRO A 256 23.89 -16.72 80.90
CA PRO A 256 23.31 -16.95 79.56
C PRO A 256 22.38 -15.81 79.13
N GLY A 257 21.66 -15.19 80.07
CA GLY A 257 20.80 -14.04 79.79
C GLY A 257 21.55 -12.81 79.25
N LEU A 258 22.74 -12.51 79.77
CA LEU A 258 23.57 -11.36 79.38
C LEU A 258 24.19 -11.57 78.00
N VAL A 259 24.66 -12.79 77.70
CA VAL A 259 25.18 -13.17 76.38
C VAL A 259 24.08 -13.07 75.34
N THR A 260 22.87 -13.56 75.66
CA THR A 260 21.74 -13.52 74.72
C THR A 260 21.28 -12.08 74.47
N ALA A 261 21.22 -11.24 75.52
CA ALA A 261 20.85 -9.82 75.40
C ALA A 261 21.83 -9.01 74.52
N LEU A 262 23.13 -9.31 74.59
CA LEU A 262 24.15 -8.68 73.75
C LEU A 262 24.14 -9.25 72.32
N ALA A 263 23.83 -10.54 72.16
CA ALA A 263 23.81 -11.22 70.87
C ALA A 263 22.65 -10.74 69.97
N VAL A 264 21.49 -10.36 70.52
CA VAL A 264 20.34 -9.87 69.75
C VAL A 264 20.68 -8.69 68.83
N PRO A 265 21.18 -7.53 69.32
CA PRO A 265 21.49 -6.40 68.46
C PRO A 265 22.63 -6.70 67.46
N VAL A 266 23.61 -7.52 67.86
CA VAL A 266 24.73 -7.92 67.00
C VAL A 266 24.24 -8.82 65.85
N ALA A 267 23.41 -9.81 66.14
CA ALA A 267 22.85 -10.73 65.14
C ALA A 267 21.94 -9.99 64.14
N VAL A 268 21.09 -9.09 64.61
CA VAL A 268 20.22 -8.27 63.74
C VAL A 268 21.05 -7.37 62.83
N LEU A 269 22.06 -6.66 63.38
CA LEU A 269 22.93 -5.81 62.58
C LEU A 269 23.78 -6.61 61.58
N ALA A 270 24.28 -7.79 61.97
CA ALA A 270 25.05 -8.68 61.11
C ALA A 270 24.22 -9.21 59.93
N VAL A 271 23.02 -9.75 60.20
CA VAL A 271 22.12 -10.25 59.14
C VAL A 271 21.68 -9.11 58.22
N TRP A 272 21.32 -7.94 58.79
CA TRP A 272 20.93 -6.78 57.99
C TRP A 272 22.06 -6.28 57.09
N SER A 273 23.29 -6.18 57.62
CA SER A 273 24.46 -5.72 56.85
C SER A 273 24.89 -6.73 55.78
N LEU A 274 24.77 -8.04 56.05
CA LEU A 274 25.02 -9.09 55.06
C LEU A 274 24.02 -9.02 53.90
N VAL A 275 22.72 -8.96 54.20
CA VAL A 275 21.66 -8.84 53.18
C VAL A 275 21.81 -7.54 52.38
N ARG A 276 22.14 -6.43 53.05
CA ARG A 276 22.41 -5.14 52.40
C ARG A 276 23.65 -5.21 51.48
N ARG A 277 24.72 -5.91 51.89
CA ARG A 277 25.91 -6.11 51.05
C ARG A 277 25.63 -6.95 49.81
N ILE A 278 24.88 -8.04 49.95
CA ILE A 278 24.47 -8.89 48.82
C ILE A 278 23.63 -8.08 47.82
N ARG A 279 22.75 -7.20 48.31
CA ARG A 279 22.00 -6.26 47.47
C ARG A 279 22.88 -5.29 46.70
N LEU A 280 23.86 -4.68 47.36
CA LEU A 280 24.77 -3.73 46.71
C LEU A 280 25.63 -4.41 45.63
N SER A 281 26.00 -5.68 45.86
CA SER A 281 26.77 -6.47 44.89
C SER A 281 25.96 -6.91 43.66
N HIS A 282 24.64 -7.09 43.77
CA HIS A 282 23.79 -7.46 42.63
C HIS A 282 23.18 -6.24 41.91
N GLY A 283 23.38 -5.02 42.42
CA GLY A 283 22.91 -3.78 41.80
C GLY A 283 23.85 -3.18 40.74
N ASP A 284 25.07 -3.70 40.60
CA ASP A 284 26.11 -3.18 39.69
C ASP A 284 26.20 -3.92 38.34
N HIS A 285 25.24 -4.82 38.03
CA HIS A 285 25.25 -5.62 36.80
C HIS A 285 24.00 -5.51 35.90
N ASP A 286 23.09 -4.57 36.18
CA ASP A 286 21.96 -4.22 35.28
C ASP A 286 22.06 -2.79 34.75
#